data_AF-A0A258EIM5-F1
#
_entry.id   AF-A0A258EIM5-F1
#
_cell.length_a   1.000
_cell.length_b   1.000
_cell.length_c   1.000
_cell.angle_alpha   90.00
_cell.angle_beta   90.00
_cell.angle_gamma   90.00
#
_symmetry.space_group_name_H-M   'P 1'
#
loop_
_entity.id
_entity.type
_entity.pdbx_description
1 polymer ?
#
loop_
_entity_poly.entity_id
_entity_poly.type
_entity_poly.pdbx_seq_one_letter_code
_entity_poly.pdbx_strand_id
1 'polypeptide(L)'
;MKFFFESRSGLVRLICLAGFALVALNAVKVAPIISDLFLAGDGDNQMRLVQVRDWLAGQGWFDVRQYRVLPPEGIPMHWSRYLDVGIAAVLTGAAAVLPLPAAELATLILWPSLLAGLMVLVLAHGNNRLFGPAGAVGALAVFFTWSKLGGEFVAPRIDHHNVQILGATVLFYLSLVPGRARLLGTLGGLATAFSLAIGLEMLPFYALVWGLMALRHAFGEKGTGDWLVGFGIAISLAAPLLMAGQTPFSAWGTEYCDVLALPVMALGAVGVVSTLVPVLGARVLTGPASRIAVMLAIVAIGLWLAYPLLGHCLAGPYSAVPPAVRTTIETVITEALSVSKMLEAFPAILGRVLLPPLIVLVMALTAFRVLRTRLSAVQRMALVQSFALMGVGFGLAFVQIRAANLMTPAVPLLGGFIVHAFARIPRSSRIRAPVAILLILGLPATIERGVTVLLEPAPATTLASATTAKPRQRLSCRNAAAMAEVASLPQAVLFNPVNLGPTILVSTSQTVTSAAYHRSPDAIWNGVGAFRSEAALRAAVAKSKADLVVICVGGIPDGDAMLLRSLGESRLPAWLKPDSGDRKLIAVYRVDKAALAAAGAAP
;
A
#
# COMPACT_ATOMS: atom_id res chain seq x y z
N MET A 1 -10.23 1.13 -22.77
CA MET A 1 -10.93 2.31 -22.21
C MET A 1 -12.33 2.56 -22.79
N LYS A 2 -12.60 2.46 -24.10
CA LYS A 2 -13.92 2.73 -24.72
C LYS A 2 -15.14 2.07 -24.01
N PHE A 3 -14.93 0.91 -23.38
CA PHE A 3 -15.96 0.14 -22.67
C PHE A 3 -16.48 0.78 -21.36
N PHE A 4 -15.67 1.60 -20.67
CA PHE A 4 -16.14 2.33 -19.47
C PHE A 4 -17.04 3.52 -19.84
N PHE A 5 -16.88 4.10 -21.04
CA PHE A 5 -17.42 5.41 -21.41
C PHE A 5 -18.75 5.40 -22.17
N GLU A 6 -19.39 4.25 -22.41
CA GLU A 6 -20.69 4.16 -23.11
C GLU A 6 -21.90 4.61 -22.27
N SER A 7 -21.66 5.25 -21.11
CA SER A 7 -22.74 5.94 -20.40
C SER A 7 -23.15 7.20 -21.16
N ARG A 8 -24.32 7.16 -21.82
CA ARG A 8 -24.94 8.32 -22.49
C ARG A 8 -25.43 9.42 -21.53
N SER A 9 -25.24 9.28 -20.22
CA SER A 9 -25.65 10.31 -19.25
C SER A 9 -24.63 11.45 -19.23
N GLY A 10 -25.02 12.65 -19.69
CA GLY A 10 -24.19 13.86 -19.54
C GLY A 10 -23.80 14.13 -18.08
N LEU A 11 -24.61 13.67 -17.12
CA LEU A 11 -24.36 13.85 -15.69
C LEU A 11 -23.14 13.08 -15.18
N VAL A 12 -22.85 11.87 -15.67
CA VAL A 12 -21.64 11.15 -15.24
C VAL A 12 -20.37 11.85 -15.71
N ARG A 13 -20.42 12.50 -16.88
CA ARG A 13 -19.29 13.31 -17.36
C ARG A 13 -19.05 14.49 -16.45
N LEU A 14 -20.10 15.19 -16.02
CA LEU A 14 -20.00 16.29 -15.06
C LEU A 14 -19.45 15.80 -13.70
N ILE A 15 -19.89 14.63 -13.23
CA ILE A 15 -19.36 14.02 -12.00
C ILE A 15 -17.86 13.69 -12.15
N CYS A 16 -17.44 13.15 -13.29
CA CYS A 16 -16.01 12.90 -13.56
C CYS A 16 -15.22 14.22 -13.62
N LEU A 17 -15.74 15.25 -14.29
CA LEU A 17 -15.12 16.57 -14.35
C LEU A 17 -14.96 17.18 -12.95
N ALA A 18 -15.98 17.07 -12.10
CA ALA A 18 -15.89 17.50 -10.71
C ALA A 18 -14.83 16.69 -9.93
N GLY A 19 -14.77 15.37 -10.14
CA GLY A 19 -13.72 14.53 -9.57
C GLY A 19 -12.31 14.93 -10.03
N PHE A 20 -12.12 15.19 -11.32
CA PHE A 20 -10.85 15.70 -11.85
C PHE A 20 -10.50 17.08 -11.30
N ALA A 21 -11.48 17.96 -11.16
CA ALA A 21 -11.27 19.26 -10.53
C ALA A 21 -10.81 19.11 -9.08
N LEU A 22 -11.38 18.17 -8.30
CA LEU A 22 -10.92 17.88 -6.93
C LEU A 22 -9.48 17.33 -6.89
N VAL A 23 -9.12 16.45 -7.83
CA VAL A 23 -7.74 15.95 -7.97
C VAL A 23 -6.79 17.12 -8.29
N ALA A 24 -7.13 17.97 -9.26
CA ALA A 24 -6.34 19.13 -9.63
C ALA A 24 -6.22 20.15 -8.49
N LEU A 25 -7.31 20.42 -7.76
CA LEU A 25 -7.29 21.30 -6.58
C LEU A 25 -6.39 20.75 -5.47
N ASN A 26 -6.41 19.43 -5.23
CA ASN A 26 -5.49 18.80 -4.29
C ASN A 26 -4.04 18.93 -4.75
N ALA A 27 -3.75 18.72 -6.04
CA ALA A 27 -2.42 18.92 -6.60
C ALA A 27 -1.92 20.36 -6.43
N VAL A 28 -2.76 21.37 -6.77
CA VAL A 28 -2.43 22.80 -6.61
C VAL A 28 -2.23 23.16 -5.14
N LYS A 29 -3.09 22.66 -4.24
CA LYS A 29 -2.98 22.90 -2.79
C LYS A 29 -1.67 22.36 -2.22
N VAL A 30 -1.21 21.22 -2.72
CA VAL A 30 -0.02 20.52 -2.22
C VAL A 30 1.27 21.04 -2.84
N ALA A 31 1.23 21.55 -4.08
CA ALA A 31 2.43 21.96 -4.82
C ALA A 31 3.40 22.88 -4.05
N PRO A 32 2.96 23.91 -3.29
CA PRO A 32 3.89 24.78 -2.56
C PRO A 32 4.63 24.10 -1.40
N ILE A 33 4.11 22.96 -0.91
CA ILE A 33 4.63 22.25 0.27
C ILE A 33 5.06 20.81 -0.06
N ILE A 34 5.14 20.44 -1.34
CA ILE A 34 5.37 19.06 -1.79
C ILE A 34 6.70 18.49 -1.27
N SER A 35 7.76 19.30 -1.27
CA SER A 35 9.08 18.88 -0.77
C SER A 35 9.02 18.52 0.71
N ASP A 36 8.38 19.36 1.53
CA ASP A 36 8.24 19.11 2.96
C ASP A 36 7.37 17.88 3.24
N LEU A 37 6.27 17.72 2.50
CA LEU A 37 5.40 16.54 2.63
C LEU A 37 6.10 15.25 2.20
N PHE A 38 6.97 15.31 1.19
CA PHE A 38 7.73 14.16 0.73
C PHE A 38 8.80 13.75 1.73
N LEU A 39 9.56 14.71 2.26
CA LEU A 39 10.59 14.42 3.26
C LEU A 39 9.97 13.94 4.57
N ALA A 40 8.88 14.55 5.05
CA ALA A 40 8.20 14.12 6.26
C ALA A 40 7.32 12.86 6.08
N GLY A 41 7.11 12.44 4.83
CA GLY A 41 6.14 11.42 4.44
C GLY A 41 6.61 9.99 4.68
N ASP A 42 6.14 9.06 3.87
CA ASP A 42 6.47 7.64 4.01
C ASP A 42 7.79 7.29 3.29
N GLY A 43 8.66 6.55 3.99
CA GLY A 43 9.99 6.15 3.52
C GLY A 43 9.97 5.32 2.24
N ASP A 44 8.87 4.61 1.96
CA ASP A 44 8.75 3.82 0.74
C ASP A 44 8.68 4.71 -0.51
N ASN A 45 8.05 5.88 -0.40
CA ASN A 45 8.03 6.85 -1.49
C ASN A 45 9.43 7.43 -1.75
N GLN A 46 10.21 7.64 -0.68
CA GLN A 46 11.57 8.16 -0.78
C GLN A 46 12.50 7.15 -1.43
N MET A 47 12.45 5.89 -0.97
CA MET A 47 13.21 4.81 -1.58
C MET A 47 12.78 4.53 -3.01
N ARG A 48 11.49 4.68 -3.33
CA ARG A 48 11.01 4.51 -4.72
C ARG A 48 11.66 5.52 -5.65
N LEU A 49 11.77 6.78 -5.21
CA LEU A 49 12.46 7.80 -5.99
C LEU A 49 13.95 7.50 -6.11
N VAL A 50 14.61 7.00 -5.05
CA VAL A 50 16.02 6.55 -5.11
C VAL A 50 16.19 5.44 -6.15
N GLN A 51 15.36 4.40 -6.09
CA GLN A 51 15.42 3.29 -7.04
C GLN A 51 15.20 3.74 -8.51
N VAL A 52 14.29 4.69 -8.75
CA VAL A 52 14.08 5.28 -10.08
C VAL A 52 15.29 6.09 -10.53
N ARG A 53 15.90 6.89 -9.65
CA ARG A 53 17.12 7.64 -9.94
C ARG A 53 18.28 6.73 -10.30
N ASP A 54 18.49 5.68 -9.51
CA ASP A 54 19.59 4.75 -9.73
C ASP A 54 19.43 4.00 -11.07
N TRP A 55 18.20 3.62 -11.43
CA TRP A 55 17.91 3.04 -12.75
C TRP A 55 18.18 4.02 -13.89
N LEU A 56 17.70 5.26 -13.78
CA LEU A 56 17.96 6.30 -14.78
C LEU A 56 19.44 6.69 -14.86
N ALA A 57 20.21 6.49 -13.78
CA ALA A 57 21.64 6.71 -13.72
C ALA A 57 22.48 5.53 -14.27
N GLY A 58 21.84 4.48 -14.80
CA GLY A 58 22.50 3.38 -15.49
C GLY A 58 22.51 2.04 -14.76
N GLN A 59 21.86 1.93 -13.60
CA GLN A 59 21.69 0.62 -12.93
C GLN A 59 20.90 -0.35 -13.84
N GLY A 60 21.30 -1.62 -13.86
CA GLY A 60 20.72 -2.62 -14.77
C GLY A 60 19.22 -2.86 -14.55
N TRP A 61 18.52 -3.25 -15.61
CA TRP A 61 17.06 -3.51 -15.56
C TRP A 61 16.66 -4.50 -14.43
N PHE A 62 17.34 -5.64 -14.36
CA PHE A 62 17.11 -6.69 -13.36
C PHE A 62 17.80 -6.43 -12.01
N ASP A 63 18.65 -5.40 -11.94
CA ASP A 63 19.35 -5.05 -10.73
C ASP A 63 18.52 -4.03 -9.93
N VAL A 64 17.69 -4.51 -9.02
CA VAL A 64 16.89 -3.67 -8.10
C VAL A 64 17.59 -3.45 -6.76
N ARG A 65 18.89 -3.74 -6.65
CA ARG A 65 19.64 -3.65 -5.40
C ARG A 65 19.86 -2.19 -5.00
N GLN A 66 19.80 -1.89 -3.71
CA GLN A 66 20.08 -0.55 -3.18
C GLN A 66 21.47 -0.55 -2.55
N TYR A 67 22.48 -0.20 -3.35
CA TYR A 67 23.90 -0.27 -2.97
C TYR A 67 24.31 0.71 -1.88
N ARG A 68 23.54 1.79 -1.69
CA ARG A 68 23.80 2.80 -0.67
C ARG A 68 23.24 2.41 0.71
N VAL A 69 22.59 1.25 0.85
CA VAL A 69 22.22 0.65 2.14
C VAL A 69 23.11 -0.55 2.40
N LEU A 70 23.85 -0.58 3.51
CA LEU A 70 24.85 -1.60 3.81
C LEU A 70 25.88 -1.78 2.66
N PRO A 71 26.62 -0.73 2.30
CA PRO A 71 27.66 -0.83 1.28
C PRO A 71 28.84 -1.72 1.73
N PRO A 72 29.60 -2.31 0.78
CA PRO A 72 29.42 -2.23 -0.67
C PRO A 72 28.37 -3.20 -1.23
N GLU A 73 27.96 -4.22 -0.48
CA GLU A 73 27.10 -5.27 -1.01
C GLU A 73 25.73 -4.73 -1.39
N GLY A 74 25.14 -3.82 -0.61
CA GLY A 74 23.77 -3.34 -0.86
C GLY A 74 22.70 -4.29 -0.34
N ILE A 75 21.43 -3.86 -0.37
CA ILE A 75 20.29 -4.74 -0.05
C ILE A 75 19.44 -5.06 -1.28
N PRO A 76 18.96 -6.31 -1.44
CA PRO A 76 18.06 -6.65 -2.53
C PRO A 76 16.65 -6.11 -2.28
N MET A 77 16.03 -5.51 -3.30
CA MET A 77 14.62 -5.12 -3.26
C MET A 77 13.73 -6.17 -3.92
N HIS A 78 12.46 -6.21 -3.53
CA HIS A 78 11.42 -7.03 -4.18
C HIS A 78 10.54 -6.21 -5.13
N TRP A 79 10.82 -4.92 -5.25
CA TRP A 79 9.96 -3.99 -5.95
C TRP A 79 10.06 -4.10 -7.47
N SER A 80 8.91 -3.96 -8.10
CA SER A 80 8.77 -4.13 -9.54
C SER A 80 9.32 -2.95 -10.35
N ARG A 81 10.16 -3.26 -11.33
CA ARG A 81 10.66 -2.29 -12.32
C ARG A 81 9.55 -1.72 -13.21
N TYR A 82 8.43 -2.43 -13.39
CA TYR A 82 7.31 -1.92 -14.19
C TYR A 82 6.68 -0.65 -13.58
N LEU A 83 6.68 -0.53 -12.25
CA LEU A 83 6.24 0.69 -11.59
C LEU A 83 7.27 1.82 -11.79
N ASP A 84 8.57 1.50 -11.68
CA ASP A 84 9.65 2.45 -11.91
C ASP A 84 9.57 3.05 -13.33
N VAL A 85 9.23 2.25 -14.34
CA VAL A 85 8.99 2.72 -15.73
C VAL A 85 7.91 3.79 -15.77
N GLY A 86 6.79 3.58 -15.09
CA GLY A 86 5.70 4.55 -15.06
C GLY A 86 6.11 5.88 -14.43
N ILE A 87 6.81 5.82 -13.30
CA ILE A 87 7.30 7.01 -12.58
C ILE A 87 8.37 7.73 -13.41
N ALA A 88 9.31 6.99 -13.99
CA ALA A 88 10.36 7.51 -14.85
C ALA A 88 9.80 8.17 -16.12
N ALA A 89 8.72 7.64 -16.72
CA ALA A 89 8.08 8.24 -17.88
C ALA A 89 7.49 9.63 -17.53
N VAL A 90 6.88 9.78 -16.35
CA VAL A 90 6.41 11.08 -15.87
C VAL A 90 7.58 12.01 -15.58
N LEU A 91 8.63 11.51 -14.94
CA LEU A 91 9.83 12.29 -14.60
C LEU A 91 10.56 12.82 -15.83
N THR A 92 10.87 11.94 -16.78
CA THR A 92 11.55 12.31 -18.03
C THR A 92 10.70 13.24 -18.88
N GLY A 93 9.38 13.03 -18.93
CA GLY A 93 8.44 13.95 -19.58
C GLY A 93 8.41 15.34 -18.94
N ALA A 94 8.42 15.41 -17.60
CA ALA A 94 8.51 16.68 -16.88
C ALA A 94 9.88 17.36 -17.07
N ALA A 95 10.96 16.58 -17.08
CA ALA A 95 12.34 17.07 -17.25
C ALA A 95 12.62 17.62 -18.66
N ALA A 96 11.76 17.32 -19.64
CA ALA A 96 11.84 17.92 -20.97
C ALA A 96 11.56 19.44 -20.97
N VAL A 97 10.87 19.96 -19.94
CA VAL A 97 10.48 21.37 -19.84
C VAL A 97 10.80 22.02 -18.49
N LEU A 98 11.17 21.23 -17.47
CA LEU A 98 11.55 21.69 -16.13
C LEU A 98 12.99 21.26 -15.80
N PRO A 99 13.76 22.06 -15.04
CA PRO A 99 14.99 21.58 -14.42
C PRO A 99 14.73 20.33 -13.57
N LEU A 100 15.69 19.41 -13.52
CA LEU A 100 15.51 18.10 -12.88
C LEU A 100 14.92 18.17 -11.45
N PRO A 101 15.38 19.06 -10.53
CA PRO A 101 14.76 19.15 -9.21
C PRO A 101 13.27 19.52 -9.25
N ALA A 102 12.87 20.43 -10.15
CA ALA A 102 11.48 20.80 -10.34
C ALA A 102 10.68 19.68 -11.02
N ALA A 103 11.30 18.94 -11.95
CA ALA A 103 10.69 17.78 -12.60
C ALA A 103 10.40 16.64 -11.61
N GLU A 104 11.27 16.41 -10.64
CA GLU A 104 11.02 15.44 -9.56
C GLU A 104 9.84 15.85 -8.69
N LEU A 105 9.80 17.11 -8.22
CA LEU A 105 8.66 17.61 -7.45
C LEU A 105 7.36 17.56 -8.26
N ALA A 106 7.41 17.86 -9.56
CA ALA A 106 6.28 17.69 -10.46
C ALA A 106 5.86 16.22 -10.57
N THR A 107 6.80 15.28 -10.64
CA THR A 107 6.52 13.84 -10.70
C THR A 107 5.80 13.34 -9.45
N LEU A 108 6.24 13.79 -8.27
CA LEU A 108 5.59 13.49 -6.99
C LEU A 108 4.13 13.96 -6.93
N ILE A 109 3.76 14.94 -7.75
CA ILE A 109 2.38 15.44 -7.88
C ILE A 109 1.63 14.71 -8.99
N LEU A 110 2.23 14.63 -10.18
CA LEU A 110 1.59 14.16 -11.40
C LEU A 110 1.30 12.66 -11.34
N TRP A 111 2.24 11.83 -10.90
CA TRP A 111 2.05 10.38 -10.84
C TRP A 111 0.81 9.96 -10.03
N PRO A 112 0.68 10.30 -8.73
CA PRO A 112 -0.52 9.96 -7.97
C PRO A 112 -1.78 10.63 -8.53
N SER A 113 -1.68 11.85 -9.06
CA SER A 113 -2.83 12.56 -9.65
C SER A 113 -3.38 11.85 -10.89
N LEU A 114 -2.51 11.31 -11.75
CA LEU A 114 -2.91 10.52 -12.90
C LEU A 114 -3.66 9.25 -12.47
N LEU A 115 -3.13 8.53 -11.48
CA LEU A 115 -3.79 7.35 -10.92
C LEU A 115 -5.11 7.70 -10.21
N ALA A 116 -5.18 8.83 -9.51
CA ALA A 116 -6.40 9.34 -8.89
C ALA A 116 -7.47 9.63 -9.96
N GLY A 117 -7.07 10.24 -11.08
CA GLY A 117 -7.96 10.47 -12.22
C GLY A 117 -8.50 9.16 -12.81
N LEU A 118 -7.65 8.14 -12.98
CA LEU A 118 -8.09 6.81 -13.40
C LEU A 118 -9.06 6.18 -12.39
N MET A 119 -8.79 6.34 -11.10
CA MET A 119 -9.67 5.85 -10.04
C MET A 119 -11.03 6.55 -10.06
N VAL A 120 -11.08 7.88 -10.26
CA VAL A 120 -12.32 8.64 -10.48
C VAL A 120 -13.12 8.06 -11.63
N LEU A 121 -12.47 7.78 -12.77
CA LEU A 121 -13.12 7.21 -13.93
C LEU A 121 -13.71 5.83 -13.65
N VAL A 122 -12.94 4.93 -13.03
CA VAL A 122 -13.37 3.56 -12.71
C VAL A 122 -14.53 3.59 -11.73
N LEU A 123 -14.42 4.34 -10.64
CA LEU A 123 -15.46 4.43 -9.61
C LEU A 123 -16.74 5.07 -10.13
N ALA A 124 -16.63 6.21 -10.82
CA ALA A 124 -17.79 6.95 -11.31
C ALA A 124 -18.55 6.14 -12.37
N HIS A 125 -17.86 5.59 -13.38
CA HIS A 125 -18.51 4.80 -14.42
C HIS A 125 -19.04 3.47 -13.89
N GLY A 126 -18.26 2.78 -13.04
CA GLY A 126 -18.64 1.52 -12.42
C GLY A 126 -19.90 1.65 -11.57
N ASN A 127 -19.95 2.64 -10.68
CA ASN A 127 -21.14 2.88 -9.87
C ASN A 127 -22.30 3.45 -10.67
N ASN A 128 -22.04 4.30 -11.67
CA ASN A 128 -23.11 4.78 -12.53
C ASN A 128 -23.79 3.64 -13.30
N ARG A 129 -23.02 2.65 -13.78
CA ARG A 129 -23.56 1.45 -14.44
C ARG A 129 -24.44 0.62 -13.52
N LEU A 130 -24.12 0.54 -12.23
CA LEU A 130 -24.86 -0.28 -11.27
C LEU A 130 -26.00 0.46 -10.58
N PHE A 131 -25.83 1.73 -10.26
CA PHE A 131 -26.70 2.50 -9.35
C PHE A 131 -27.03 3.92 -9.89
N GLY A 132 -26.65 4.23 -11.13
CA GLY A 132 -26.88 5.54 -11.75
C GLY A 132 -26.04 6.67 -11.14
N PRO A 133 -26.32 7.93 -11.51
CA PRO A 133 -25.48 9.07 -11.13
C PRO A 133 -25.34 9.28 -9.62
N ALA A 134 -26.40 9.00 -8.86
CA ALA A 134 -26.36 9.05 -7.39
C ALA A 134 -25.31 8.07 -6.82
N GLY A 135 -25.19 6.88 -7.42
CA GLY A 135 -24.16 5.92 -7.05
C GLY A 135 -22.75 6.42 -7.35
N ALA A 136 -22.55 7.05 -8.51
CA ALA A 136 -21.26 7.65 -8.83
C ALA A 136 -20.83 8.71 -7.81
N VAL A 137 -21.76 9.58 -7.40
CA VAL A 137 -21.50 10.59 -6.35
C VAL A 137 -21.11 9.92 -5.03
N GLY A 138 -21.86 8.91 -4.57
CA GLY A 138 -21.56 8.23 -3.31
C GLY A 138 -20.19 7.53 -3.32
N ALA A 139 -19.81 6.92 -4.44
CA ALA A 139 -18.51 6.28 -4.58
C ALA A 139 -17.35 7.29 -4.58
N LEU A 140 -17.49 8.41 -5.29
CA LEU A 140 -16.48 9.46 -5.26
C LEU A 140 -16.41 10.15 -3.88
N ALA A 141 -17.55 10.32 -3.20
CA ALA A 141 -17.56 10.86 -1.84
C ALA A 141 -16.72 9.99 -0.91
N VAL A 142 -16.87 8.66 -0.93
CA VAL A 142 -16.02 7.75 -0.14
C VAL A 142 -14.55 7.87 -0.56
N PHE A 143 -14.25 7.86 -1.87
CA PHE A 143 -12.88 7.94 -2.38
C PHE A 143 -12.15 9.19 -1.89
N PHE A 144 -12.79 10.36 -1.95
CA PHE A 144 -12.16 11.63 -1.55
C PHE A 144 -12.13 11.87 -0.04
N THR A 145 -12.90 11.10 0.76
CA THR A 145 -13.06 11.39 2.19
C THR A 145 -12.50 10.32 3.12
N TRP A 146 -12.27 9.10 2.63
CA TRP A 146 -11.66 8.03 3.43
C TRP A 146 -10.15 8.06 3.26
N SER A 147 -9.41 8.41 4.31
CA SER A 147 -7.95 8.60 4.24
C SER A 147 -7.20 7.34 3.86
N LYS A 148 -7.69 6.14 4.24
CA LYS A 148 -7.03 4.88 3.88
C LYS A 148 -7.11 4.55 2.38
N LEU A 149 -8.12 5.07 1.68
CA LEU A 149 -8.25 4.91 0.23
C LEU A 149 -7.71 6.13 -0.50
N GLY A 150 -8.32 7.30 -0.29
CA GLY A 150 -7.94 8.53 -0.97
C GLY A 150 -6.50 8.93 -0.69
N GLY A 151 -6.01 8.67 0.53
CA GLY A 151 -4.65 8.96 0.95
C GLY A 151 -3.58 8.12 0.26
N GLU A 152 -3.91 7.08 -0.50
CA GLU A 152 -2.96 6.36 -1.36
C GLU A 152 -2.79 7.04 -2.74
N PHE A 153 -3.72 7.92 -3.12
CA PHE A 153 -3.77 8.59 -4.41
C PHE A 153 -3.45 10.09 -4.32
N VAL A 154 -2.92 10.56 -3.19
CA VAL A 154 -2.47 11.95 -3.00
C VAL A 154 -0.97 12.09 -3.18
N ALA A 155 -0.52 13.27 -3.58
CA ALA A 155 0.90 13.59 -3.59
C ALA A 155 1.47 13.60 -2.16
N PRO A 156 2.66 13.02 -1.90
CA PRO A 156 3.62 12.43 -2.85
C PRO A 156 3.61 10.89 -2.89
N ARG A 157 2.44 10.23 -2.84
CA ARG A 157 2.37 8.76 -2.85
C ARG A 157 2.74 8.20 -4.22
N ILE A 158 3.99 7.78 -4.37
CA ILE A 158 4.53 7.12 -5.57
C ILE A 158 4.81 5.63 -5.36
N ASP A 159 4.55 5.10 -4.17
CA ASP A 159 4.69 3.68 -3.89
C ASP A 159 3.56 2.82 -4.52
N HIS A 160 3.72 1.50 -4.47
CA HIS A 160 2.99 0.47 -5.22
C HIS A 160 1.51 0.28 -4.83
N HIS A 161 1.12 0.72 -3.64
CA HIS A 161 -0.24 0.57 -3.12
C HIS A 161 -1.32 1.15 -4.06
N ASN A 162 -1.06 2.32 -4.66
CA ASN A 162 -2.03 3.00 -5.54
C ASN A 162 -2.33 2.19 -6.82
N VAL A 163 -1.31 1.58 -7.44
CA VAL A 163 -1.45 0.75 -8.63
C VAL A 163 -2.17 -0.55 -8.29
N GLN A 164 -1.86 -1.16 -7.15
CA GLN A 164 -2.56 -2.38 -6.72
C GLN A 164 -4.03 -2.12 -6.38
N ILE A 165 -4.35 -1.06 -5.64
CA ILE A 165 -5.74 -0.68 -5.34
C ILE A 165 -6.50 -0.36 -6.63
N LEU A 166 -5.89 0.35 -7.57
CA LEU A 166 -6.50 0.64 -8.87
C LEU A 166 -6.76 -0.65 -9.65
N GLY A 167 -5.77 -1.55 -9.74
CA GLY A 167 -5.90 -2.85 -10.41
C GLY A 167 -6.99 -3.73 -9.79
N ALA A 168 -7.01 -3.81 -8.46
CA ALA A 168 -8.03 -4.52 -7.69
C ALA A 168 -9.43 -3.94 -7.95
N THR A 169 -9.54 -2.62 -8.00
CA THR A 169 -10.79 -1.93 -8.30
C THR A 169 -11.24 -2.14 -9.73
N VAL A 170 -10.33 -2.14 -10.70
CA VAL A 170 -10.65 -2.48 -12.09
C VAL A 170 -11.19 -3.91 -12.19
N LEU A 171 -10.49 -4.90 -11.61
CA LEU A 171 -10.98 -6.29 -11.59
C LEU A 171 -12.37 -6.38 -10.94
N PHE A 172 -12.54 -5.71 -9.79
CA PHE A 172 -13.80 -5.70 -9.06
C PHE A 172 -14.98 -5.30 -9.97
N TYR A 173 -14.88 -4.16 -10.68
CA TYR A 173 -15.94 -3.76 -11.58
C TYR A 173 -16.04 -4.65 -12.82
N LEU A 174 -14.94 -5.12 -13.40
CA LEU A 174 -14.95 -6.03 -14.57
C LEU A 174 -15.63 -7.38 -14.28
N SER A 175 -15.66 -7.81 -13.02
CA SER A 175 -16.38 -9.02 -12.58
C SER A 175 -17.89 -8.80 -12.37
N LEU A 176 -18.35 -7.54 -12.33
CA LEU A 176 -19.72 -7.17 -11.97
C LEU A 176 -20.50 -6.52 -13.12
N VAL A 177 -19.85 -5.66 -13.90
CA VAL A 177 -20.56 -4.89 -14.94
C VAL A 177 -20.96 -5.79 -16.11
N PRO A 178 -22.18 -5.64 -16.64
CA PRO A 178 -22.61 -6.39 -17.81
C PRO A 178 -21.80 -5.99 -19.03
N GLY A 179 -21.53 -6.96 -19.91
CA GLY A 179 -20.69 -6.72 -21.08
C GLY A 179 -20.29 -7.97 -21.84
N ARG A 180 -19.26 -7.82 -22.69
CA ARG A 180 -18.64 -8.93 -23.42
C ARG A 180 -17.82 -9.76 -22.43
N ALA A 181 -18.45 -10.77 -21.83
CA ALA A 181 -17.91 -11.50 -20.68
C ALA A 181 -16.46 -11.98 -20.89
N ARG A 182 -16.15 -12.61 -22.04
CA ARG A 182 -14.79 -13.05 -22.36
C ARG A 182 -13.76 -11.91 -22.39
N LEU A 183 -14.10 -10.78 -23.00
CA LEU A 183 -13.23 -9.60 -23.01
C LEU A 183 -13.03 -9.03 -21.60
N LEU A 184 -14.10 -8.94 -20.80
CA LEU A 184 -14.01 -8.47 -19.41
C LEU A 184 -13.15 -9.40 -18.56
N GLY A 185 -13.27 -10.71 -18.75
CA GLY A 185 -12.41 -11.72 -18.15
C GLY A 185 -10.96 -11.53 -18.56
N THR A 186 -10.68 -11.38 -19.85
CA THR A 186 -9.32 -11.12 -20.37
C THR A 186 -8.71 -9.87 -19.76
N LEU A 187 -9.44 -8.75 -19.74
CA LEU A 187 -8.97 -7.52 -19.09
C LEU A 187 -8.75 -7.71 -17.58
N GLY A 188 -9.61 -8.50 -16.92
CA GLY A 188 -9.46 -8.87 -15.52
C GLY A 188 -8.19 -9.67 -15.26
N GLY A 189 -7.91 -10.70 -16.07
CA GLY A 189 -6.71 -11.53 -15.94
C GLY A 189 -5.42 -10.74 -16.19
N LEU A 190 -5.43 -9.83 -17.17
CA LEU A 190 -4.32 -8.90 -17.42
C LEU A 190 -4.09 -7.96 -16.23
N ALA A 191 -5.16 -7.37 -15.67
CA ALA A 191 -5.08 -6.47 -14.53
C ALA A 191 -4.57 -7.19 -13.27
N THR A 192 -5.04 -8.42 -13.02
CA THR A 192 -4.56 -9.26 -11.92
C THR A 192 -3.10 -9.62 -12.10
N ALA A 193 -2.69 -10.11 -13.27
CA ALA A 193 -1.30 -10.46 -13.55
C ALA A 193 -0.37 -9.26 -13.34
N PHE A 194 -0.74 -8.09 -13.91
CA PHE A 194 0.03 -6.86 -13.75
C PHE A 194 0.11 -6.43 -12.29
N SER A 195 -1.00 -6.42 -11.56
CA SER A 195 -0.98 -6.05 -10.15
C SER A 195 -0.15 -7.01 -9.29
N LEU A 196 -0.17 -8.32 -9.56
CA LEU A 196 0.67 -9.30 -8.85
C LEU A 196 2.15 -9.14 -9.18
N ALA A 197 2.47 -8.74 -10.41
CA ALA A 197 3.83 -8.34 -10.79
C ALA A 197 4.28 -7.04 -10.11
N ILE A 198 3.36 -6.18 -9.69
CA ILE A 198 3.69 -4.99 -8.89
C ILE A 198 3.94 -5.36 -7.42
N GLY A 199 3.12 -6.23 -6.84
CA GLY A 199 3.27 -6.77 -5.49
C GLY A 199 2.20 -7.79 -5.13
N LEU A 200 2.37 -8.50 -4.01
CA LEU A 200 1.48 -9.60 -3.63
C LEU A 200 0.43 -9.25 -2.56
N GLU A 201 0.41 -8.02 -2.04
CA GLU A 201 -0.48 -7.65 -0.93
C GLU A 201 -1.98 -7.88 -1.20
N MET A 202 -2.39 -7.68 -2.45
CA MET A 202 -3.77 -7.86 -2.89
C MET A 202 -4.08 -9.28 -3.36
N LEU A 203 -3.15 -10.25 -3.21
CA LEU A 203 -3.37 -11.64 -3.62
C LEU A 203 -4.65 -12.25 -2.99
N PRO A 204 -4.94 -12.09 -1.69
CA PRO A 204 -6.19 -12.61 -1.11
C PRO A 204 -7.44 -12.01 -1.75
N PHE A 205 -7.40 -10.73 -2.12
CA PHE A 205 -8.48 -10.05 -2.84
C PHE A 205 -8.71 -10.69 -4.22
N TYR A 206 -7.63 -10.90 -4.98
CA TYR A 206 -7.71 -11.49 -6.31
C TYR A 206 -8.23 -12.92 -6.28
N ALA A 207 -7.74 -13.73 -5.34
CA ALA A 207 -8.21 -15.09 -5.12
C ALA A 207 -9.71 -15.12 -4.77
N LEU A 208 -10.16 -14.21 -3.91
CA LEU A 208 -11.57 -14.13 -3.52
C LEU A 208 -12.48 -13.74 -4.70
N VAL A 209 -12.15 -12.69 -5.46
CA VAL A 209 -12.98 -12.29 -6.62
C VAL A 209 -13.02 -13.40 -7.67
N TRP A 210 -11.89 -14.05 -7.94
CA TRP A 210 -11.83 -15.18 -8.87
C TRP A 210 -12.68 -16.37 -8.36
N GLY A 211 -12.55 -16.74 -7.10
CA GLY A 211 -13.36 -17.79 -6.47
C GLY A 211 -14.86 -17.48 -6.51
N LEU A 212 -15.25 -16.22 -6.30
CA LEU A 212 -16.65 -15.79 -6.43
C LEU A 212 -17.16 -15.90 -7.86
N MET A 213 -16.35 -15.59 -8.88
CA MET A 213 -16.71 -15.80 -10.29
C MET A 213 -16.88 -17.29 -10.61
N ALA A 214 -16.02 -18.15 -10.07
CA ALA A 214 -16.14 -19.60 -10.21
C ALA A 214 -17.40 -20.14 -9.52
N LEU A 215 -17.72 -19.64 -8.33
CA LEU A 215 -18.93 -20.02 -7.62
C LEU A 215 -20.20 -19.57 -8.36
N ARG A 216 -20.23 -18.35 -8.88
CA ARG A 216 -21.32 -17.83 -9.74
C ARG A 216 -21.51 -18.69 -10.98
N HIS A 217 -20.41 -19.16 -11.59
CA HIS A 217 -20.47 -20.13 -12.70
C HIS A 217 -21.05 -21.48 -12.27
N ALA A 218 -20.66 -21.98 -11.10
CA ALA A 218 -21.22 -23.22 -10.58
C ALA A 218 -22.75 -23.15 -10.41
N PHE A 219 -23.26 -22.01 -9.95
CA PHE A 219 -24.71 -21.73 -9.86
C PHE A 219 -25.38 -21.33 -11.18
N GLY A 220 -24.67 -21.39 -12.31
CA GLY A 220 -25.24 -21.21 -13.64
C GLY A 220 -25.47 -19.75 -14.05
N GLU A 221 -24.80 -18.79 -13.41
CA GLU A 221 -24.92 -17.39 -13.82
C GLU A 221 -24.37 -17.18 -15.24
N LYS A 222 -25.18 -16.59 -16.12
CA LYS A 222 -24.85 -16.40 -17.55
C LYS A 222 -23.57 -15.59 -17.74
N GLY A 223 -22.73 -16.00 -18.69
CA GLY A 223 -21.51 -15.30 -19.09
C GLY A 223 -20.30 -15.51 -18.17
N THR A 224 -20.49 -16.03 -16.95
CA THR A 224 -19.37 -16.28 -16.02
C THR A 224 -18.36 -17.30 -16.55
N GLY A 225 -18.80 -18.32 -17.30
CA GLY A 225 -17.91 -19.28 -17.95
C GLY A 225 -17.00 -18.62 -18.98
N ASP A 226 -17.56 -17.79 -19.87
CA ASP A 226 -16.79 -17.02 -20.85
C ASP A 226 -15.82 -16.05 -20.18
N TRP A 227 -16.24 -15.42 -19.08
CA TRP A 227 -15.38 -14.57 -18.27
C TRP A 227 -14.21 -15.37 -17.70
N LEU A 228 -14.44 -16.54 -17.11
CA LEU A 228 -13.39 -17.41 -16.56
C LEU A 228 -12.43 -17.88 -17.65
N VAL A 229 -12.92 -18.22 -18.85
CA VAL A 229 -12.07 -18.55 -20.02
C VAL A 229 -11.19 -17.37 -20.40
N GLY A 230 -11.75 -16.17 -20.52
CA GLY A 230 -11.00 -14.96 -20.83
C GLY A 230 -9.93 -14.65 -19.78
N PHE A 231 -10.31 -14.75 -18.50
CA PHE A 231 -9.43 -14.51 -17.35
C PHE A 231 -8.29 -15.53 -17.29
N GLY A 232 -8.62 -16.82 -17.36
CA GLY A 232 -7.66 -17.92 -17.29
C GLY A 232 -6.61 -17.85 -18.41
N ILE A 233 -7.03 -17.64 -19.66
CA ILE A 233 -6.10 -17.46 -20.79
C ILE A 233 -5.18 -16.26 -20.56
N ALA A 234 -5.75 -15.11 -20.15
CA ALA A 234 -4.98 -13.89 -19.98
C ALA A 234 -3.95 -14.00 -18.85
N ILE A 235 -4.34 -14.53 -17.68
CA ILE A 235 -3.42 -14.66 -16.54
C ILE A 235 -2.34 -15.71 -16.80
N SER A 236 -2.68 -16.83 -17.47
CA SER A 236 -1.72 -17.87 -17.85
C SER A 236 -0.65 -17.39 -18.84
N LEU A 237 -0.95 -16.38 -19.66
CA LEU A 237 0.00 -15.79 -20.60
C LEU A 237 0.74 -14.60 -20.00
N ALA A 238 0.03 -13.69 -19.33
CA ALA A 238 0.62 -12.45 -18.84
C ALA A 238 1.51 -12.65 -17.61
N ALA A 239 1.12 -13.51 -16.66
CA ALA A 239 1.90 -13.69 -15.43
C ALA A 239 3.32 -14.24 -15.69
N PRO A 240 3.54 -15.30 -16.50
CA PRO A 240 4.89 -15.76 -16.82
C PRO A 240 5.70 -14.71 -17.60
N LEU A 241 5.09 -13.98 -18.54
CA LEU A 241 5.77 -12.92 -19.28
C LEU A 241 6.21 -11.77 -18.36
N LEU A 242 5.35 -11.39 -17.42
CA LEU A 242 5.67 -10.35 -16.44
C LEU A 242 6.76 -10.81 -15.46
N MET A 243 6.73 -12.05 -14.99
CA MET A 243 7.81 -12.67 -14.21
C MET A 243 9.13 -12.64 -15.00
N ALA A 244 9.11 -13.08 -16.26
CA ALA A 244 10.30 -13.10 -17.13
C ALA A 244 10.93 -11.71 -17.29
N GLY A 245 10.12 -10.66 -17.36
CA GLY A 245 10.61 -9.29 -17.40
C GLY A 245 10.95 -8.68 -16.04
N GLN A 246 10.64 -9.32 -14.92
CA GLN A 246 11.00 -8.83 -13.57
C GLN A 246 12.23 -9.56 -13.00
N THR A 247 12.42 -10.83 -13.35
CA THR A 247 13.43 -11.70 -12.77
C THR A 247 14.37 -12.19 -13.88
N PRO A 248 15.70 -12.06 -13.73
CA PRO A 248 16.64 -12.57 -14.72
C PRO A 248 16.54 -14.09 -14.81
N PHE A 249 16.82 -14.65 -15.99
CA PHE A 249 16.69 -16.09 -16.26
C PHE A 249 17.42 -16.98 -15.24
N SER A 250 18.63 -16.56 -14.81
CA SER A 250 19.42 -17.28 -13.80
C SER A 250 18.73 -17.43 -12.44
N ALA A 251 17.72 -16.61 -12.15
CA ALA A 251 16.98 -16.61 -10.89
C ALA A 251 15.54 -17.13 -11.03
N TRP A 252 15.14 -17.67 -12.18
CA TRP A 252 13.78 -18.21 -12.37
C TRP A 252 13.49 -19.43 -11.49
N GLY A 253 14.52 -20.20 -11.14
CA GLY A 253 14.40 -21.33 -10.21
C GLY A 253 14.32 -20.92 -8.73
N THR A 254 14.47 -19.64 -8.40
CA THR A 254 14.44 -19.18 -7.01
C THR A 254 12.99 -19.06 -6.52
N GLU A 255 12.67 -19.75 -5.44
CA GLU A 255 11.32 -19.87 -4.89
C GLU A 255 10.94 -18.69 -3.97
N TYR A 256 10.94 -17.48 -4.52
CA TYR A 256 10.52 -16.29 -3.76
C TYR A 256 9.02 -16.32 -3.42
N CYS A 257 8.68 -15.93 -2.19
CA CYS A 257 7.30 -15.87 -1.69
C CYS A 257 6.71 -14.44 -1.63
N ASP A 258 7.50 -13.42 -1.98
CA ASP A 258 7.16 -12.00 -1.86
C ASP A 258 7.08 -11.26 -3.21
N VAL A 259 7.22 -11.99 -4.33
CA VAL A 259 7.11 -11.49 -5.70
C VAL A 259 6.40 -12.50 -6.61
N LEU A 260 6.09 -12.09 -7.84
CA LEU A 260 5.56 -13.00 -8.86
C LEU A 260 6.64 -13.99 -9.33
N ALA A 261 6.80 -15.09 -8.61
CA ALA A 261 7.75 -16.18 -8.88
C ALA A 261 7.03 -17.54 -8.95
N LEU A 262 7.80 -18.64 -9.08
CA LEU A 262 7.29 -20.00 -9.21
C LEU A 262 6.20 -20.39 -8.20
N PRO A 263 6.31 -20.10 -6.89
CA PRO A 263 5.26 -20.42 -5.93
C PRO A 263 3.91 -19.76 -6.28
N VAL A 264 3.92 -18.47 -6.61
CA VAL A 264 2.70 -17.71 -6.99
C VAL A 264 2.17 -18.19 -8.34
N MET A 265 3.06 -18.52 -9.28
CA MET A 265 2.71 -19.10 -10.58
C MET A 265 2.02 -20.46 -10.44
N ALA A 266 2.51 -21.32 -9.54
CA ALA A 266 1.88 -22.61 -9.24
C ALA A 266 0.49 -22.42 -8.64
N LEU A 267 0.32 -21.48 -7.69
CA LEU A 267 -1.00 -21.14 -7.14
C LEU A 267 -1.95 -20.63 -8.23
N GLY A 268 -1.45 -19.78 -9.13
CA GLY A 268 -2.20 -19.31 -10.29
C GLY A 268 -2.63 -20.44 -11.21
N ALA A 269 -1.74 -21.39 -11.51
CA ALA A 269 -2.04 -22.56 -12.33
C ALA A 269 -3.14 -23.44 -11.70
N VAL A 270 -3.07 -23.69 -10.39
CA VAL A 270 -4.14 -24.39 -9.65
C VAL A 270 -5.47 -23.64 -9.78
N GLY A 271 -5.47 -22.32 -9.63
CA GLY A 271 -6.66 -21.48 -9.85
C GLY A 271 -7.23 -21.60 -11.28
N VAL A 272 -6.37 -21.57 -12.31
CA VAL A 272 -6.81 -21.70 -13.71
C VAL A 272 -7.42 -23.07 -13.97
N VAL A 273 -6.72 -24.16 -13.61
CA VAL A 273 -7.21 -25.51 -13.88
C VAL A 273 -8.50 -25.78 -13.10
N SER A 274 -8.54 -25.43 -11.81
CA SER A 274 -9.73 -25.65 -10.97
C SER A 274 -10.95 -24.90 -11.49
N THR A 275 -10.79 -23.71 -12.07
CA THR A 275 -11.93 -22.92 -12.55
C THR A 275 -12.30 -23.16 -14.02
N LEU A 276 -11.37 -23.60 -14.87
CA LEU A 276 -11.66 -23.90 -16.28
C LEU A 276 -12.18 -25.30 -16.53
N VAL A 277 -11.75 -26.31 -15.75
CA VAL A 277 -12.26 -27.69 -15.92
C VAL A 277 -13.79 -27.77 -15.78
N PRO A 278 -14.43 -27.16 -14.77
CA PRO A 278 -15.90 -27.12 -14.70
C PRO A 278 -16.57 -26.40 -15.87
N VAL A 279 -15.92 -25.36 -16.41
CA VAL A 279 -16.44 -24.61 -17.56
C VAL A 279 -16.43 -25.47 -18.83
N LEU A 280 -15.33 -26.18 -19.08
CA LEU A 280 -15.19 -27.08 -20.22
C LEU A 280 -16.05 -28.35 -20.06
N GLY A 281 -16.19 -28.83 -18.82
CA GLY A 281 -17.00 -29.97 -18.44
C GLY A 281 -18.49 -29.68 -18.27
N ALA A 282 -18.99 -28.50 -18.63
CA ALA A 282 -20.35 -28.06 -18.35
C ALA A 282 -21.45 -28.98 -18.93
N ARG A 283 -21.12 -29.81 -19.93
CA ARG A 283 -22.03 -30.85 -20.49
C ARG A 283 -22.22 -32.05 -19.56
N VAL A 284 -21.21 -32.39 -18.77
CA VAL A 284 -21.23 -33.53 -17.84
C VAL A 284 -21.58 -33.06 -16.42
N LEU A 285 -21.08 -31.89 -16.03
CA LEU A 285 -21.29 -31.28 -14.73
C LEU A 285 -22.54 -30.39 -14.75
N THR A 286 -23.70 -31.02 -14.59
CA THR A 286 -25.01 -30.37 -14.76
C THR A 286 -25.46 -29.56 -13.52
N GLY A 287 -25.05 -29.97 -12.33
CA GLY A 287 -25.48 -29.35 -11.06
C GLY A 287 -24.40 -28.54 -10.35
N PRO A 288 -24.78 -27.53 -9.54
CA PRO A 288 -23.83 -26.70 -8.79
C PRO A 288 -22.95 -27.52 -7.84
N ALA A 289 -23.52 -28.53 -7.16
CA ALA A 289 -22.77 -29.42 -6.27
C ALA A 289 -21.66 -30.17 -7.01
N SER A 290 -21.94 -30.72 -8.20
CA SER A 290 -20.94 -31.44 -9.02
C SER A 290 -19.81 -30.52 -9.47
N ARG A 291 -20.12 -29.28 -9.89
CA ARG A 291 -19.12 -28.30 -10.29
C ARG A 291 -18.25 -27.89 -9.11
N ILE A 292 -18.85 -27.61 -7.95
CA ILE A 292 -18.12 -27.25 -6.73
C ILE A 292 -17.23 -28.41 -6.25
N ALA A 293 -17.75 -29.64 -6.24
CA ALA A 293 -16.97 -30.81 -5.84
C ALA A 293 -15.73 -31.01 -6.74
N VAL A 294 -15.89 -30.89 -8.06
CA VAL A 294 -14.76 -30.97 -9.00
C VAL A 294 -13.77 -29.82 -8.79
N MET A 295 -14.25 -28.58 -8.61
CA MET A 295 -13.38 -27.44 -8.30
C MET A 295 -12.54 -27.71 -7.04
N LEU A 296 -13.18 -28.11 -5.94
CA LEU A 296 -12.52 -28.37 -4.67
C LEU A 296 -11.55 -29.55 -4.75
N ALA A 297 -11.91 -30.62 -5.47
CA ALA A 297 -11.02 -31.75 -5.70
C ALA A 297 -9.75 -31.34 -6.46
N ILE A 298 -9.89 -30.54 -7.52
CA ILE A 298 -8.74 -30.03 -8.28
C ILE A 298 -7.91 -29.08 -7.45
N VAL A 299 -8.52 -28.21 -6.63
CA VAL A 299 -7.77 -27.34 -5.70
C VAL A 299 -6.99 -28.19 -4.71
N ALA A 300 -7.60 -29.21 -4.09
CA ALA A 300 -6.93 -30.08 -3.13
C ALA A 300 -5.75 -30.84 -3.76
N ILE A 301 -5.96 -31.50 -4.91
CA ILE A 301 -4.92 -32.22 -5.63
C ILE A 301 -3.83 -31.26 -6.12
N GLY A 302 -4.23 -30.12 -6.69
CA GLY A 302 -3.32 -29.11 -7.20
C GLY A 302 -2.43 -28.50 -6.12
N LEU A 303 -3.00 -28.16 -4.96
CA LEU A 303 -2.23 -27.68 -3.81
C LEU A 303 -1.32 -28.76 -3.23
N TRP A 304 -1.75 -30.03 -3.21
CA TRP A 304 -0.89 -31.15 -2.81
C TRP A 304 0.31 -31.30 -3.75
N LEU A 305 0.08 -31.25 -5.07
CA LEU A 305 1.14 -31.29 -6.08
C LEU A 305 2.07 -30.07 -6.04
N ALA A 306 1.52 -28.89 -5.75
CA ALA A 306 2.27 -27.64 -5.64
C ALA A 306 2.94 -27.45 -4.27
N TYR A 307 2.66 -28.31 -3.29
CA TYR A 307 3.18 -28.19 -1.92
C TYR A 307 4.71 -28.06 -1.84
N PRO A 308 5.53 -28.79 -2.62
CA PRO A 308 6.98 -28.60 -2.62
C PRO A 308 7.42 -27.17 -2.92
N LEU A 309 6.65 -26.42 -3.72
CA LEU A 309 6.92 -25.02 -4.06
C LEU A 309 6.25 -24.02 -3.11
N LEU A 310 5.25 -24.44 -2.34
CA LEU A 310 4.40 -23.56 -1.52
C LEU A 310 4.66 -23.69 -0.02
N GLY A 311 5.17 -24.84 0.42
CA GLY A 311 5.24 -25.21 1.83
C GLY A 311 6.04 -24.22 2.67
N HIS A 312 7.18 -23.73 2.17
CA HIS A 312 8.00 -22.73 2.85
C HIS A 312 7.34 -21.35 2.89
N CYS A 313 6.50 -21.00 1.91
CA CYS A 313 5.77 -19.73 1.89
C CYS A 313 4.71 -19.63 3.01
N LEU A 314 4.26 -20.76 3.57
CA LEU A 314 3.34 -20.76 4.72
C LEU A 314 3.95 -20.17 5.99
N ALA A 315 5.29 -20.14 6.10
CA ALA A 315 5.97 -19.48 7.20
C ALA A 315 5.90 -17.94 7.12
N GLY A 316 5.31 -17.40 6.05
CA GLY A 316 5.07 -15.97 5.84
C GLY A 316 6.28 -15.22 5.26
N PRO A 317 6.12 -13.93 4.91
CA PRO A 317 7.16 -13.12 4.27
C PRO A 317 8.37 -12.85 5.18
N TYR A 318 8.19 -13.01 6.50
CA TYR A 318 9.23 -12.82 7.51
C TYR A 318 9.84 -14.15 7.97
N SER A 319 9.58 -15.26 7.27
CA SER A 319 10.11 -16.59 7.61
C SER A 319 11.65 -16.61 7.65
N ALA A 320 12.27 -15.90 6.72
CA ALA A 320 13.71 -15.83 6.53
C ALA A 320 14.43 -14.83 7.47
N VAL A 321 13.71 -14.02 8.25
CA VAL A 321 14.34 -13.10 9.21
C VAL A 321 14.51 -13.77 10.58
N PRO A 322 15.61 -13.50 11.33
CA PRO A 322 15.80 -14.02 12.67
C PRO A 322 14.65 -13.65 13.61
N PRO A 323 14.35 -14.46 14.64
CA PRO A 323 13.22 -14.23 15.54
C PRO A 323 13.18 -12.81 16.13
N ALA A 324 14.34 -12.27 16.53
CA ALA A 324 14.42 -10.93 17.10
C ALA A 324 14.02 -9.81 16.11
N VAL A 325 14.35 -9.97 14.83
CA VAL A 325 13.93 -9.06 13.75
C VAL A 325 12.44 -9.24 13.47
N ARG A 326 11.95 -10.49 13.41
CA ARG A 326 10.52 -10.77 13.22
C ARG A 326 9.67 -10.13 14.31
N THR A 327 10.04 -10.32 15.58
CA THR A 327 9.35 -9.68 16.71
C THR A 327 9.37 -8.16 16.57
N THR A 328 10.47 -7.57 16.12
CA THR A 328 10.56 -6.12 15.91
C THR A 328 9.60 -5.65 14.81
N ILE A 329 9.51 -6.37 13.70
CA ILE A 329 8.55 -6.09 12.64
C ILE A 329 7.12 -6.16 13.18
N GLU A 330 6.78 -7.24 13.88
CA GLU A 330 5.42 -7.52 14.38
C GLU A 330 4.97 -6.66 15.58
N THR A 331 5.87 -5.87 16.19
CA THR A 331 5.56 -5.03 17.36
C THR A 331 5.84 -3.55 17.17
N VAL A 332 6.74 -3.18 16.26
CA VAL A 332 7.15 -1.78 16.06
C VAL A 332 6.62 -1.23 14.73
N ILE A 333 6.57 -2.04 13.68
CA ILE A 333 6.13 -1.58 12.36
C ILE A 333 4.61 -1.50 12.34
N THR A 334 4.06 -0.28 12.32
CA THR A 334 2.63 0.00 12.53
C THR A 334 1.70 -0.79 11.59
N GLU A 335 2.09 -0.95 10.33
CA GLU A 335 1.30 -1.68 9.34
C GLU A 335 1.28 -3.20 9.55
N ALA A 336 2.25 -3.76 10.28
CA ALA A 336 2.33 -5.17 10.64
C ALA A 336 1.53 -5.50 11.91
N LEU A 337 1.01 -4.49 12.60
CA LEU A 337 0.30 -4.68 13.86
C LEU A 337 -1.09 -5.29 13.67
N SER A 338 -1.46 -6.17 14.60
CA SER A 338 -2.82 -6.65 14.76
C SER A 338 -3.75 -5.56 15.28
N VAL A 339 -5.07 -5.76 15.16
CA VAL A 339 -6.07 -4.83 15.71
C VAL A 339 -5.91 -4.63 17.22
N SER A 340 -5.56 -5.68 17.97
CA SER A 340 -5.34 -5.59 19.41
C SER A 340 -4.19 -4.64 19.75
N LYS A 341 -3.02 -4.84 19.13
CA LYS A 341 -1.84 -3.98 19.32
C LYS A 341 -2.10 -2.54 18.84
N MET A 342 -2.83 -2.39 17.73
CA MET A 342 -3.25 -1.08 17.24
C MET A 342 -4.21 -0.37 18.20
N LEU A 343 -5.10 -1.08 18.87
CA LEU A 343 -6.02 -0.50 19.83
C LEU A 343 -5.28 0.01 21.07
N GLU A 344 -4.26 -0.71 21.52
CA GLU A 344 -3.42 -0.33 22.66
C GLU A 344 -2.50 0.86 22.33
N ALA A 345 -1.77 0.78 21.20
CA ALA A 345 -0.73 1.75 20.87
C ALA A 345 -1.24 2.96 20.06
N PHE A 346 -2.20 2.74 19.15
CA PHE A 346 -2.64 3.72 18.16
C PHE A 346 -4.17 3.72 17.91
N PRO A 347 -5.02 3.84 18.96
CA PRO A 347 -6.47 3.67 18.84
C PRO A 347 -7.12 4.65 17.85
N ALA A 348 -6.59 5.87 17.74
CA ALA A 348 -7.07 6.85 16.79
C ALA A 348 -6.75 6.50 15.33
N ILE A 349 -5.59 5.90 15.04
CA ILE A 349 -5.25 5.41 13.70
C ILE A 349 -6.16 4.23 13.36
N LEU A 350 -6.32 3.28 14.28
CA LEU A 350 -7.22 2.14 14.12
C LEU A 350 -8.65 2.59 13.81
N GLY A 351 -9.18 3.53 14.60
CA GLY A 351 -10.52 4.08 14.43
C GLY A 351 -10.70 4.75 13.06
N ARG A 352 -9.71 5.55 12.62
CA ARG A 352 -9.74 6.20 11.30
C ARG A 352 -9.71 5.19 10.15
N VAL A 353 -9.01 4.07 10.30
CA VAL A 353 -8.90 3.04 9.27
C VAL A 353 -10.15 2.14 9.22
N LEU A 354 -10.66 1.67 10.36
CA LEU A 354 -11.68 0.61 10.41
C LEU A 354 -13.12 1.08 10.69
N LEU A 355 -13.35 2.22 11.34
CA LEU A 355 -14.71 2.68 11.60
C LEU A 355 -15.45 3.15 10.33
N PRO A 356 -14.83 3.88 9.39
CA PRO A 356 -15.49 4.23 8.13
C PRO A 356 -16.02 3.01 7.34
N PRO A 357 -15.21 1.98 7.03
CA PRO A 357 -15.73 0.79 6.34
C PRO A 357 -16.79 0.05 7.16
N LEU A 358 -16.71 0.06 8.49
CA LEU A 358 -17.69 -0.62 9.35
C LEU A 358 -19.05 0.09 9.30
N ILE A 359 -19.07 1.42 9.41
CA ILE A 359 -20.31 2.21 9.35
C ILE A 359 -20.93 2.11 7.96
N VAL A 360 -20.11 2.21 6.89
CA VAL A 360 -20.57 1.98 5.51
C VAL A 360 -21.18 0.59 5.35
N LEU A 361 -20.56 -0.46 5.93
CA LEU A 361 -21.09 -1.81 5.89
C LEU A 361 -22.47 -1.90 6.57
N VAL A 362 -22.62 -1.37 7.78
CA VAL A 362 -23.88 -1.40 8.53
C VAL A 362 -24.99 -0.65 7.80
N MET A 363 -24.69 0.54 7.27
CA MET A 363 -25.64 1.33 6.49
C MET A 363 -26.05 0.61 5.20
N ALA A 364 -25.09 0.03 4.48
CA ALA A 364 -25.36 -0.72 3.26
C ALA A 364 -26.16 -2.00 3.53
N LEU A 365 -25.87 -2.75 4.61
CA LEU A 365 -26.67 -3.92 4.99
C LEU A 365 -28.11 -3.53 5.32
N THR A 366 -28.30 -2.41 6.03
CA THR A 366 -29.63 -1.89 6.38
C THR A 366 -30.40 -1.50 5.12
N ALA A 367 -29.79 -0.73 4.23
CA ALA A 367 -30.39 -0.34 2.96
C ALA A 367 -30.67 -1.56 2.06
N PHE A 368 -29.78 -2.55 2.05
CA PHE A 368 -29.95 -3.79 1.30
C PHE A 368 -31.16 -4.58 1.79
N ARG A 369 -31.33 -4.75 3.11
CA ARG A 369 -32.50 -5.43 3.67
C ARG A 369 -33.81 -4.79 3.25
N VAL A 370 -33.87 -3.45 3.22
CA VAL A 370 -35.07 -2.70 2.82
C VAL A 370 -35.32 -2.77 1.31
N LEU A 371 -34.26 -2.71 0.50
CA LEU A 371 -34.39 -2.60 -0.96
C LEU A 371 -34.24 -3.92 -1.73
N ARG A 372 -33.91 -5.04 -1.07
CA ARG A 372 -33.52 -6.31 -1.72
C ARG A 372 -34.45 -6.77 -2.85
N THR A 373 -35.76 -6.60 -2.70
CA THR A 373 -36.77 -7.01 -3.68
C THR A 373 -36.85 -6.08 -4.89
N ARG A 374 -36.36 -4.84 -4.74
CA ARG A 374 -36.34 -3.79 -5.78
C ARG A 374 -35.02 -3.73 -6.56
N LEU A 375 -34.01 -4.50 -6.13
CA LEU A 375 -32.72 -4.56 -6.79
C LEU A 375 -32.72 -5.57 -7.93
N SER A 376 -32.07 -5.23 -9.04
CA SER A 376 -31.78 -6.19 -10.11
C SER A 376 -30.83 -7.29 -9.62
N ALA A 377 -30.79 -8.42 -10.34
CA ALA A 377 -29.88 -9.52 -10.00
C ALA A 377 -28.40 -9.07 -9.95
N VAL A 378 -27.98 -8.24 -10.91
CA VAL A 378 -26.61 -7.69 -10.98
C VAL A 378 -26.30 -6.82 -9.77
N GLN A 379 -27.22 -5.93 -9.37
CA GLN A 379 -27.05 -5.10 -8.18
C GLN A 379 -26.95 -5.94 -6.90
N ARG A 380 -27.80 -6.97 -6.76
CA ARG A 380 -27.72 -7.89 -5.62
C ARG A 380 -26.37 -8.61 -5.57
N MET A 381 -25.90 -9.09 -6.71
CA MET A 381 -24.62 -9.78 -6.80
C MET A 381 -23.44 -8.86 -6.46
N ALA A 382 -23.46 -7.62 -6.97
CA ALA A 382 -22.46 -6.60 -6.61
C ALA A 382 -22.39 -6.36 -5.10
N LEU A 383 -23.54 -6.28 -4.43
CA LEU A 383 -23.60 -6.11 -2.98
C LEU A 383 -23.13 -7.35 -2.21
N VAL A 384 -23.53 -8.55 -2.64
CA VAL A 384 -23.06 -9.81 -2.03
C VAL A 384 -21.55 -9.94 -2.14
N GLN A 385 -20.98 -9.66 -3.33
CA GLN A 385 -19.55 -9.66 -3.55
C GLN A 385 -18.84 -8.61 -2.67
N SER A 386 -19.38 -7.40 -2.56
CA SER A 386 -18.87 -6.39 -1.63
C SER A 386 -18.90 -6.87 -0.19
N PHE A 387 -20.01 -7.47 0.29
CA PHE A 387 -20.10 -7.94 1.67
C PHE A 387 -19.12 -9.09 1.96
N ALA A 388 -18.90 -9.99 1.01
CA ALA A 388 -17.89 -11.05 1.14
C ALA A 388 -16.47 -10.44 1.26
N LEU A 389 -16.15 -9.45 0.44
CA LEU A 389 -14.87 -8.72 0.49
C LEU A 389 -14.69 -7.96 1.80
N MET A 390 -15.74 -7.32 2.31
CA MET A 390 -15.71 -6.66 3.62
C MET A 390 -15.47 -7.68 4.73
N GLY A 391 -16.15 -8.83 4.71
CA GLY A 391 -15.97 -9.89 5.70
C GLY A 391 -14.55 -10.44 5.75
N VAL A 392 -13.98 -10.80 4.58
CA VAL A 392 -12.59 -11.27 4.49
C VAL A 392 -11.60 -10.17 4.83
N GLY A 393 -11.82 -8.95 4.35
CA GLY A 393 -10.97 -7.80 4.62
C GLY A 393 -10.92 -7.45 6.11
N PHE A 394 -12.06 -7.41 6.80
CA PHE A 394 -12.09 -7.26 8.26
C PHE A 394 -11.43 -8.44 8.97
N GLY A 395 -11.75 -9.68 8.58
CA GLY A 395 -11.18 -10.89 9.18
C GLY A 395 -9.65 -10.91 9.13
N LEU A 396 -9.06 -10.55 7.98
CA LEU A 396 -7.60 -10.47 7.84
C LEU A 396 -7.03 -9.21 8.50
N ALA A 397 -7.77 -8.10 8.52
CA ALA A 397 -7.34 -6.89 9.22
C ALA A 397 -7.15 -7.11 10.73
N PHE A 398 -7.90 -8.02 11.35
CA PHE A 398 -7.69 -8.41 12.76
C PHE A 398 -6.28 -8.94 13.01
N VAL A 399 -5.71 -9.68 12.06
CA VAL A 399 -4.35 -10.21 12.14
C VAL A 399 -3.33 -9.13 11.83
N GLN A 400 -3.56 -8.36 10.76
CA GLN A 400 -2.65 -7.30 10.33
C GLN A 400 -3.41 -6.12 9.71
N ILE A 401 -3.26 -4.91 10.24
CA ILE A 401 -4.02 -3.73 9.81
C ILE A 401 -3.79 -3.38 8.33
N ARG A 402 -2.64 -3.73 7.75
CA ARG A 402 -2.37 -3.57 6.30
C ARG A 402 -3.43 -4.26 5.44
N ALA A 403 -4.00 -5.38 5.88
CA ALA A 403 -5.04 -6.11 5.17
C ALA A 403 -6.37 -5.33 5.03
N ALA A 404 -6.52 -4.17 5.68
CA ALA A 404 -7.60 -3.23 5.39
C ALA A 404 -7.63 -2.78 3.91
N ASN A 405 -6.49 -2.85 3.21
CA ASN A 405 -6.38 -2.61 1.76
C ASN A 405 -7.37 -3.48 0.96
N LEU A 406 -7.65 -4.72 1.41
CA LEU A 406 -8.52 -5.67 0.71
C LEU A 406 -9.97 -5.16 0.57
N MET A 407 -10.41 -4.25 1.45
CA MET A 407 -11.75 -3.67 1.42
C MET A 407 -11.87 -2.51 0.43
N THR A 408 -10.75 -1.92 0.01
CA THR A 408 -10.73 -0.66 -0.74
C THR A 408 -11.56 -0.63 -2.03
N PRO A 409 -11.69 -1.72 -2.81
CA PRO A 409 -12.59 -1.72 -3.97
C PRO A 409 -14.09 -1.77 -3.61
N ALA A 410 -14.43 -2.39 -2.48
CA ALA A 410 -15.80 -2.64 -2.07
C ALA A 410 -16.45 -1.43 -1.38
N VAL A 411 -15.71 -0.71 -0.53
CA VAL A 411 -16.26 0.41 0.27
C VAL A 411 -16.86 1.53 -0.61
N PRO A 412 -16.21 1.99 -1.71
CA PRO A 412 -16.81 2.98 -2.59
C PRO A 412 -18.09 2.49 -3.29
N LEU A 413 -18.16 1.20 -3.66
CA LEU A 413 -19.39 0.64 -4.22
C LEU A 413 -20.54 0.68 -3.22
N LEU A 414 -20.26 0.35 -1.95
CA LEU A 414 -21.25 0.44 -0.88
C LEU A 414 -21.66 1.89 -0.60
N GLY A 415 -20.72 2.83 -0.64
CA GLY A 415 -21.03 4.27 -0.57
C GLY A 415 -21.94 4.73 -1.71
N GLY A 416 -21.68 4.27 -2.93
CA GLY A 416 -22.55 4.51 -4.08
C GLY A 416 -23.95 3.91 -3.88
N PHE A 417 -24.04 2.67 -3.41
CA PHE A 417 -25.31 2.03 -3.11
C PHE A 417 -26.12 2.78 -2.04
N ILE A 418 -25.48 3.26 -0.97
CA ILE A 418 -26.12 4.02 0.10
C ILE A 418 -26.74 5.32 -0.44
N VAL A 419 -25.99 6.09 -1.23
CA VAL A 419 -26.50 7.34 -1.83
C VAL A 419 -27.60 7.07 -2.85
N HIS A 420 -27.50 5.97 -3.60
CA HIS A 420 -28.56 5.51 -4.48
C HIS A 420 -29.84 5.11 -3.72
N ALA A 421 -29.71 4.44 -2.58
CA ALA A 421 -30.83 4.10 -1.71
C ALA A 421 -31.53 5.36 -1.19
N PHE A 422 -30.76 6.34 -0.72
CA PHE A 422 -31.28 7.64 -0.30
C PHE A 422 -32.01 8.40 -1.41
N ALA A 423 -31.47 8.38 -2.63
CA ALA A 423 -32.08 9.05 -3.78
C ALA A 423 -33.48 8.50 -4.13
N ARG A 424 -33.80 7.27 -3.71
CA ARG A 424 -35.13 6.66 -3.88
C ARG A 424 -36.15 7.07 -2.82
N ILE A 425 -35.74 7.72 -1.74
CA ILE A 425 -36.68 8.22 -0.72
C ILE A 425 -37.41 9.43 -1.30
N PRO A 426 -38.76 9.47 -1.33
CA PRO A 426 -39.50 10.61 -1.85
C PRO A 426 -39.12 11.92 -1.15
N ARG A 427 -39.09 13.04 -1.89
CA ARG A 427 -38.75 14.37 -1.32
C ARG A 427 -39.67 14.80 -0.19
N SER A 428 -40.95 14.40 -0.24
CA SER A 428 -41.96 14.65 0.77
C SER A 428 -41.88 13.73 2.01
N SER A 429 -41.02 12.72 1.99
CA SER A 429 -40.95 11.74 3.07
C SER A 429 -40.30 12.32 4.33
N ARG A 430 -40.97 12.17 5.49
CA ARG A 430 -40.46 12.63 6.79
C ARG A 430 -39.15 11.97 7.20
N ILE A 431 -38.87 10.76 6.72
CA ILE A 431 -37.61 10.04 7.01
C ILE A 431 -36.42 10.56 6.19
N ARG A 432 -36.65 11.40 5.17
CA ARG A 432 -35.57 11.86 4.30
C ARG A 432 -34.55 12.74 5.03
N ALA A 433 -35.02 13.64 5.88
CA ALA A 433 -34.14 14.51 6.69
C ALA A 433 -33.26 13.72 7.66
N PRO A 434 -33.77 12.83 8.53
CA PRO A 434 -32.91 12.04 9.42
C PRO A 434 -31.96 11.12 8.65
N VAL A 435 -32.38 10.53 7.53
CA VAL A 435 -31.46 9.73 6.69
C VAL A 435 -30.36 10.60 6.08
N ALA A 436 -30.66 11.83 5.65
CA ALA A 436 -29.65 12.76 5.14
C ALA A 436 -28.60 13.11 6.22
N ILE A 437 -29.03 13.31 7.47
CA ILE A 437 -28.12 13.50 8.61
C ILE A 437 -27.25 12.26 8.81
N LEU A 438 -27.84 11.06 8.78
CA LEU A 438 -27.07 9.79 8.88
C LEU A 438 -26.06 9.63 7.74
N LEU A 439 -26.36 10.11 6.52
CA LEU A 439 -25.40 10.12 5.41
C LEU A 439 -24.21 11.04 5.68
N ILE A 440 -24.46 12.22 6.24
CA ILE A 440 -23.40 13.19 6.57
C ILE A 440 -22.54 12.64 7.72
N LEU A 441 -23.16 12.07 8.75
CA LEU A 441 -22.46 11.44 9.86
C LEU A 441 -21.73 10.16 9.44
N GLY A 442 -22.26 9.43 8.47
CA GLY A 442 -21.67 8.22 7.90
C GLY A 442 -20.58 8.48 6.85
N LEU A 443 -20.31 9.74 6.50
CA LEU A 443 -19.24 10.10 5.58
C LEU A 443 -17.88 9.80 6.25
N PRO A 444 -16.93 9.11 5.58
CA PRO A 444 -15.64 8.77 6.16
C PRO A 444 -14.91 9.93 6.82
N ALA A 445 -14.87 11.11 6.19
CA ALA A 445 -14.22 12.29 6.77
C ALA A 445 -14.87 12.74 8.10
N THR A 446 -16.21 12.64 8.21
CA THR A 446 -16.92 12.98 9.45
C THR A 446 -16.58 11.99 10.56
N ILE A 447 -16.55 10.70 10.23
CA ILE A 447 -16.18 9.62 11.16
C ILE A 447 -14.74 9.81 11.64
N GLU A 448 -13.79 9.98 10.72
CA GLU A 448 -12.38 10.17 11.04
C GLU A 448 -12.14 11.43 11.88
N ARG A 449 -12.88 12.51 11.60
CA ARG A 449 -12.83 13.73 12.42
C ARG A 449 -13.37 13.49 13.81
N GLY A 450 -14.48 12.76 13.95
CA GLY A 450 -15.04 12.36 15.24
C GLY A 450 -14.05 11.52 16.06
N VAL A 451 -13.42 10.51 15.43
CA VAL A 451 -12.36 9.70 16.06
C VAL A 451 -11.22 10.58 16.56
N THR A 452 -10.74 11.50 15.73
CA THR A 452 -9.64 12.41 16.10
C THR A 452 -10.03 13.27 17.30
N VAL A 453 -11.23 13.87 17.30
CA VAL A 453 -11.68 14.72 18.41
C VAL A 453 -11.83 13.94 19.72
N LEU A 454 -12.29 12.68 19.65
CA LEU A 454 -12.53 11.85 20.83
C LEU A 454 -11.25 11.22 21.41
N LEU A 455 -10.31 10.82 20.56
CA LEU A 455 -9.15 10.01 20.95
C LEU A 455 -7.81 10.75 20.88
N GLU A 456 -7.75 11.88 20.18
CA GLU A 456 -6.59 12.77 20.12
C GLU A 456 -7.02 14.18 20.60
N PRO A 457 -7.38 14.37 21.89
CA PRO A 457 -7.77 15.69 22.38
C PRO A 457 -6.64 16.69 22.13
N ALA A 458 -7.01 17.90 21.71
CA ALA A 458 -6.05 18.95 21.43
C ALA A 458 -5.12 19.12 22.65
N PRO A 459 -3.79 19.31 22.45
CA PRO A 459 -2.94 19.69 23.56
C PRO A 459 -3.53 20.95 24.19
N ALA A 460 -3.76 20.91 25.50
CA ALA A 460 -4.27 22.05 26.25
C ALA A 460 -3.40 23.26 25.89
N THR A 461 -4.02 24.25 25.22
CA THR A 461 -3.35 25.46 24.79
C THR A 461 -2.84 26.20 26.03
N THR A 462 -1.56 26.06 26.36
CA THR A 462 -0.84 27.15 26.99
C THR A 462 -0.73 28.23 25.91
N LEU A 463 -1.35 29.39 26.16
CA LEU A 463 -1.14 30.59 25.37
C LEU A 463 0.34 30.99 25.48
N ALA A 464 1.21 30.44 24.63
CA ALA A 464 2.55 30.95 24.42
C ALA A 464 3.02 30.61 23.00
N SER A 465 3.18 31.66 22.20
CA SER A 465 3.87 31.71 20.90
C SER A 465 3.13 31.13 19.70
N ALA A 466 2.21 31.95 19.17
CA ALA A 466 1.92 32.00 17.75
C ALA A 466 3.12 32.61 17.00
N THR A 467 4.11 31.79 16.65
CA THR A 467 5.11 32.09 15.61
C THR A 467 5.38 30.82 14.78
N THR A 468 4.72 30.77 13.62
CA THR A 468 5.16 30.13 12.36
C THR A 468 6.19 28.98 12.45
N ALA A 469 5.73 27.80 12.89
CA ALA A 469 6.06 26.46 12.37
C ALA A 469 5.36 25.42 13.25
N LYS A 470 4.66 24.44 12.64
CA LYS A 470 3.91 23.43 13.41
C LYS A 470 4.87 22.62 14.30
N PRO A 471 4.58 22.42 15.61
CA PRO A 471 5.46 21.70 16.54
C PRO A 471 5.91 20.31 16.07
N ARG A 472 5.07 19.58 15.32
CA ARG A 472 5.39 18.26 14.74
C ARG A 472 6.54 18.26 13.74
N GLN A 473 6.76 19.37 13.03
CA GLN A 473 7.80 19.48 11.99
C GLN A 473 9.18 19.75 12.60
N ARG A 474 9.24 20.42 13.76
CA ARG A 474 10.48 20.62 14.54
C ARG A 474 10.94 19.34 15.27
N LEU A 475 10.03 18.37 15.46
CA LEU A 475 10.31 17.11 16.15
C LEU A 475 10.71 15.96 15.21
N SER A 476 10.74 16.16 13.89
CA SER A 476 11.14 15.13 12.93
C SER A 476 12.36 15.62 12.16
N CYS A 477 13.44 14.84 12.14
CA CYS A 477 14.63 15.13 11.31
C CYS A 477 14.44 14.77 9.84
N ARG A 478 13.22 14.42 9.43
CA ARG A 478 12.90 14.13 8.04
C ARG A 478 12.39 15.40 7.36
N ASN A 479 13.27 16.38 7.24
CA ASN A 479 13.00 17.69 6.66
C ASN A 479 14.27 18.27 5.98
N ALA A 480 14.09 19.29 5.15
CA ALA A 480 15.18 19.85 4.34
C ALA A 480 16.35 20.40 5.18
N ALA A 481 16.07 21.07 6.30
CA ALA A 481 17.11 21.66 7.14
C ALA A 481 17.99 20.58 7.80
N ALA A 482 17.38 19.52 8.32
CA ALA A 482 18.12 18.39 8.91
C ALA A 482 18.93 17.64 7.83
N MET A 483 18.37 17.47 6.63
CA MET A 483 19.09 16.85 5.52
C MET A 483 20.25 17.71 5.00
N ALA A 484 20.17 19.04 5.11
CA ALA A 484 21.31 19.92 4.84
C ALA A 484 22.44 19.73 5.87
N GLU A 485 22.10 19.54 7.16
CA GLU A 485 23.11 19.19 8.18
C GLU A 485 23.78 17.85 7.87
N VAL A 486 23.02 16.83 7.43
CA VAL A 486 23.57 15.53 7.00
C VAL A 486 24.45 15.70 5.74
N ALA A 487 24.00 16.47 4.76
CA ALA A 487 24.71 16.70 3.51
C ALA A 487 26.05 17.43 3.71
N SER A 488 26.20 18.20 4.80
CA SER A 488 27.46 18.86 5.14
C SER A 488 28.52 17.92 5.74
N LEU A 489 28.16 16.67 6.08
CA LEU A 489 29.12 15.69 6.56
C LEU A 489 30.03 15.23 5.41
N PRO A 490 31.32 14.92 5.67
CA PRO A 490 32.14 14.18 4.73
C PRO A 490 31.46 12.87 4.32
N GLN A 491 31.77 12.36 3.13
CA GLN A 491 31.22 11.08 2.66
C GLN A 491 31.58 9.97 3.66
N ALA A 492 30.55 9.27 4.16
CA ALA A 492 30.66 8.29 5.23
C ALA A 492 29.58 7.21 5.14
N VAL A 493 29.82 6.09 5.84
CA VAL A 493 28.79 5.10 6.16
C VAL A 493 28.10 5.51 7.46
N LEU A 494 26.85 5.94 7.36
CA LEU A 494 26.06 6.44 8.48
C LEU A 494 25.26 5.32 9.14
N PHE A 495 25.53 5.08 10.42
CA PHE A 495 24.68 4.26 11.27
C PHE A 495 23.49 5.09 11.76
N ASN A 496 22.29 4.75 11.30
CA ASN A 496 21.10 5.60 11.46
C ASN A 496 19.90 4.80 11.98
N PRO A 497 18.88 5.46 12.56
CA PRO A 497 17.56 4.86 12.80
C PRO A 497 16.84 4.50 11.51
N VAL A 498 16.00 3.47 11.55
CA VAL A 498 15.41 2.83 10.36
C VAL A 498 14.63 3.80 9.46
N ASN A 499 13.87 4.72 10.07
CA ASN A 499 13.01 5.66 9.35
C ASN A 499 13.78 6.85 8.72
N LEU A 500 15.03 7.09 9.14
CA LEU A 500 15.86 8.17 8.61
C LEU A 500 16.60 7.76 7.32
N GLY A 501 16.82 6.46 7.12
CA GLY A 501 17.62 5.91 6.01
C GLY A 501 17.14 6.37 4.64
N PRO A 502 15.88 6.11 4.25
CA PRO A 502 15.35 6.54 2.96
C PRO A 502 15.43 8.06 2.74
N THR A 503 15.25 8.86 3.80
CA THR A 503 15.34 10.33 3.72
C THR A 503 16.77 10.79 3.47
N ILE A 504 17.76 10.20 4.16
CA ILE A 504 19.18 10.47 3.91
C ILE A 504 19.53 10.15 2.45
N LEU A 505 19.09 8.98 1.96
CA LEU A 505 19.43 8.50 0.62
C LEU A 505 18.85 9.36 -0.49
N VAL A 506 17.61 9.82 -0.34
CA VAL A 506 16.96 10.67 -1.35
C VAL A 506 17.47 12.11 -1.32
N SER A 507 18.05 12.58 -0.20
CA SER A 507 18.45 13.98 -0.04
C SER A 507 19.95 14.24 -0.11
N THR A 508 20.80 13.22 0.02
CA THR A 508 22.26 13.38 0.14
C THR A 508 23.01 12.35 -0.70
N SER A 509 24.34 12.43 -0.78
CA SER A 509 25.21 11.39 -1.36
C SER A 509 25.61 10.29 -0.36
N GLN A 510 25.22 10.42 0.91
CA GLN A 510 25.69 9.55 1.99
C GLN A 510 25.23 8.10 1.81
N THR A 511 25.89 7.18 2.51
CA THR A 511 25.46 5.78 2.60
C THR A 511 24.97 5.48 4.00
N VAL A 512 24.05 4.52 4.12
CA VAL A 512 23.35 4.22 5.38
C VAL A 512 23.47 2.75 5.74
N THR A 513 23.35 2.40 7.01
CA THR A 513 23.38 0.99 7.45
C THR A 513 21.99 0.42 7.71
N SER A 514 20.94 1.25 7.72
CA SER A 514 19.59 0.81 8.04
C SER A 514 18.51 1.41 7.12
N ALA A 515 17.52 0.56 6.83
CA ALA A 515 16.26 0.88 6.17
C ALA A 515 15.25 -0.26 6.42
N ALA A 516 13.95 0.00 6.27
CA ALA A 516 12.87 -0.91 6.68
C ALA A 516 12.51 -2.00 5.64
N TYR A 517 13.50 -2.72 5.09
CA TYR A 517 13.25 -3.69 4.01
C TYR A 517 13.54 -5.14 4.41
N HIS A 518 12.51 -5.99 4.36
CA HIS A 518 12.51 -7.33 4.96
C HIS A 518 13.48 -8.33 4.34
N ARG A 519 13.98 -8.08 3.13
CA ARG A 519 15.03 -8.92 2.51
C ARG A 519 16.43 -8.71 3.11
N SER A 520 16.60 -7.73 4.01
CA SER A 520 17.83 -7.54 4.79
C SER A 520 17.51 -7.43 6.28
N PRO A 521 17.63 -8.54 7.03
CA PRO A 521 17.44 -8.52 8.48
C PRO A 521 18.43 -7.59 9.19
N ASP A 522 19.66 -7.49 8.66
CA ASP A 522 20.71 -6.63 9.20
C ASP A 522 20.33 -5.14 9.08
N ALA A 523 19.73 -4.73 7.96
CA ALA A 523 19.32 -3.34 7.77
C ALA A 523 18.21 -2.95 8.75
N ILE A 524 17.24 -3.83 9.01
CA ILE A 524 16.19 -3.59 10.01
C ILE A 524 16.78 -3.59 11.42
N TRP A 525 17.65 -4.56 11.73
CA TRP A 525 18.27 -4.68 13.05
C TRP A 525 19.08 -3.44 13.39
N ASN A 526 19.92 -2.95 12.47
CA ASN A 526 20.73 -1.76 12.67
C ASN A 526 19.89 -0.53 13.00
N GLY A 527 18.70 -0.42 12.43
CA GLY A 527 17.85 0.76 12.57
C GLY A 527 16.95 0.77 13.81
N VAL A 528 16.78 -0.37 14.48
CA VAL A 528 15.85 -0.53 15.63
C VAL A 528 16.45 -1.38 16.74
N GLY A 529 16.78 -2.64 16.44
CA GLY A 529 17.27 -3.60 17.44
C GLY A 529 18.59 -3.19 18.08
N ALA A 530 19.51 -2.64 17.29
CA ALA A 530 20.82 -2.18 17.74
C ALA A 530 20.74 -1.07 18.79
N PHE A 531 19.71 -0.23 18.77
CA PHE A 531 19.55 0.87 19.71
C PHE A 531 18.97 0.46 21.08
N ARG A 532 18.74 -0.85 21.32
CA ARG A 532 18.20 -1.34 22.59
C ARG A 532 19.22 -1.41 23.72
N SER A 533 20.51 -1.52 23.41
CA SER A 533 21.59 -1.55 24.40
C SER A 533 22.92 -1.12 23.77
N GLU A 534 23.87 -0.65 24.59
CA GLU A 534 25.22 -0.30 24.11
C GLU A 534 25.91 -1.50 23.44
N ALA A 535 25.79 -2.69 24.02
CA ALA A 535 26.38 -3.90 23.46
C ALA A 535 25.82 -4.26 22.07
N ALA A 536 24.49 -4.14 21.89
CA ALA A 536 23.85 -4.38 20.59
C ALA A 536 24.27 -3.32 19.55
N LEU A 537 24.36 -2.06 19.98
CA LEU A 537 24.80 -0.96 19.13
C LEU A 537 26.25 -1.17 18.68
N ARG A 538 27.14 -1.47 19.63
CA ARG A 538 28.56 -1.73 19.39
C ARG A 538 28.76 -2.86 18.39
N ALA A 539 28.07 -3.99 18.58
CA ALA A 539 28.15 -5.14 17.67
C ALA A 539 27.67 -4.79 16.26
N ALA A 540 26.55 -4.07 16.14
CA ALA A 540 25.98 -3.66 14.86
C ALA A 540 26.87 -2.63 14.13
N VAL A 541 27.40 -1.63 14.83
CA VAL A 541 28.34 -0.63 14.28
C VAL A 541 29.61 -1.30 13.79
N ALA A 542 30.19 -2.23 14.57
CA ALA A 542 31.37 -2.98 14.17
C ALA A 542 31.11 -3.84 12.93
N LYS A 543 30.00 -4.58 12.90
CA LYS A 543 29.63 -5.44 11.76
C LYS A 543 29.38 -4.64 10.48
N SER A 544 28.72 -3.49 10.59
CA SER A 544 28.37 -2.62 9.45
C SER A 544 29.51 -1.69 9.00
N LYS A 545 30.62 -1.66 9.73
CA LYS A 545 31.80 -0.81 9.47
C LYS A 545 31.44 0.68 9.35
N ALA A 546 30.44 1.13 10.10
CA ALA A 546 29.99 2.52 10.05
C ALA A 546 31.09 3.49 10.50
N ASP A 547 31.14 4.66 9.87
CA ASP A 547 32.09 5.73 10.20
C ASP A 547 31.49 6.71 11.21
N LEU A 548 30.19 6.96 11.10
CA LEU A 548 29.44 7.91 11.92
C LEU A 548 28.15 7.26 12.42
N VAL A 549 27.75 7.58 13.64
CA VAL A 549 26.39 7.32 14.15
C VAL A 549 25.61 8.64 14.08
N VAL A 550 24.47 8.63 13.40
CA VAL A 550 23.63 9.81 13.20
C VAL A 550 22.24 9.55 13.79
N ILE A 551 21.83 10.40 14.74
CA ILE A 551 20.50 10.34 15.35
C ILE A 551 19.79 11.68 15.25
N CYS A 552 18.46 11.65 15.24
CA CYS A 552 17.66 12.86 15.30
C CYS A 552 17.73 13.48 16.71
N VAL A 553 17.84 14.81 16.83
CA VAL A 553 17.81 15.56 18.12
C VAL A 553 16.38 15.92 18.54
N GLY A 554 15.52 16.25 17.58
CA GLY A 554 14.14 16.67 17.82
C GLY A 554 13.12 15.53 17.97
N GLY A 555 13.50 14.29 17.64
CA GLY A 555 12.60 13.12 17.66
C GLY A 555 11.73 13.04 18.92
N ILE A 556 10.43 12.74 18.75
CA ILE A 556 9.68 12.00 19.78
C ILE A 556 10.59 10.85 20.19
N PRO A 557 10.79 10.57 21.49
CA PRO A 557 11.61 9.45 21.92
C PRO A 557 10.94 8.13 21.52
N ASP A 558 11.06 7.76 20.25
CA ASP A 558 11.08 6.38 19.85
C ASP A 558 12.33 5.78 20.50
N GLY A 559 12.23 4.57 21.05
CA GLY A 559 13.27 3.95 21.90
C GLY A 559 14.68 4.01 21.32
N ASP A 560 14.81 4.16 20.00
CA ASP A 560 16.05 4.19 19.24
C ASP A 560 16.96 5.41 19.57
N ALA A 561 16.38 6.61 19.74
CA ALA A 561 17.16 7.79 20.11
C ALA A 561 17.39 7.88 21.62
N MET A 562 16.61 7.13 22.42
CA MET A 562 16.63 7.20 23.88
C MET A 562 17.93 6.64 24.45
N LEU A 563 18.49 5.56 23.88
CA LEU A 563 19.74 4.99 24.38
C LEU A 563 20.87 6.03 24.36
N LEU A 564 21.20 6.56 23.18
CA LEU A 564 22.34 7.48 23.03
C LEU A 564 22.10 8.84 23.72
N ARG A 565 20.84 9.33 23.72
CA ARG A 565 20.50 10.53 24.50
C ARG A 565 20.55 10.27 26.01
N SER A 566 20.20 9.08 26.49
CA SER A 566 20.18 8.74 27.92
C SER A 566 21.59 8.52 28.49
N LEU A 567 22.53 8.06 27.67
CA LEU A 567 23.94 8.01 28.05
C LEU A 567 24.45 9.42 28.36
N GLY A 568 24.15 10.42 27.51
CA GLY A 568 24.70 11.77 27.65
C GLY A 568 26.20 11.80 27.34
N GLU A 569 26.73 12.96 26.98
CA GLU A 569 28.10 13.09 26.44
C GLU A 569 29.19 12.53 27.37
N SER A 570 28.98 12.58 28.69
CA SER A 570 29.93 12.09 29.70
C SER A 570 29.90 10.57 29.93
N ARG A 571 28.93 9.84 29.37
CA ARG A 571 28.83 8.37 29.50
C ARG A 571 28.81 7.66 28.14
N LEU A 572 29.26 8.33 27.09
CA LEU A 572 29.48 7.69 25.80
C LEU A 572 30.61 6.65 25.93
N PRO A 573 30.48 5.48 25.30
CA PRO A 573 31.55 4.51 25.30
C PRO A 573 32.78 5.06 24.57
N ALA A 574 33.99 4.61 24.94
CA ALA A 574 35.24 5.15 24.44
C ALA A 574 35.40 5.09 22.89
N TRP A 575 34.66 4.20 22.24
CA TRP A 575 34.64 4.05 20.78
C TRP A 575 33.76 5.07 20.05
N LEU A 576 33.03 5.93 20.77
CA LEU A 576 32.09 6.89 20.21
C LEU A 576 32.40 8.32 20.69
N LYS A 577 32.79 9.20 19.76
CA LYS A 577 33.19 10.58 20.06
C LYS A 577 32.16 11.58 19.51
N PRO A 578 31.68 12.57 20.30
CA PRO A 578 30.80 13.62 19.77
C PRO A 578 31.44 14.36 18.58
N ASP A 579 30.68 14.56 17.51
CA ASP A 579 31.13 15.22 16.28
C ASP A 579 30.00 16.04 15.61
N SER A 580 29.04 16.50 16.42
CA SER A 580 27.90 17.29 15.92
C SER A 580 28.34 18.64 15.36
N GLY A 581 29.40 19.26 15.90
CA GLY A 581 29.80 20.63 15.55
C GLY A 581 28.65 21.61 15.81
N ASP A 582 28.37 22.50 14.85
CA ASP A 582 27.28 23.49 14.95
C ASP A 582 25.87 22.93 14.60
N ARG A 583 25.76 21.62 14.33
CA ARG A 583 24.49 20.97 13.95
C ARG A 583 23.53 20.92 15.12
N LYS A 584 22.26 21.27 14.87
CA LYS A 584 21.22 21.40 15.91
C LYS A 584 20.08 20.41 15.73
N LEU A 585 19.89 19.87 14.53
CA LEU A 585 18.78 18.98 14.21
C LEU A 585 19.21 17.50 14.26
N ILE A 586 20.45 17.20 13.87
CA ILE A 586 21.04 15.86 13.99
C ILE A 586 22.20 15.86 14.97
N ALA A 587 22.28 14.81 15.80
CA ALA A 587 23.45 14.53 16.60
C ALA A 587 24.32 13.51 15.86
N VAL A 588 25.60 13.82 15.78
CA VAL A 588 26.58 13.04 15.03
C VAL A 588 27.66 12.60 15.99
N TYR A 589 28.01 11.32 15.90
CA TYR A 589 29.08 10.74 16.68
C TYR A 589 30.05 10.00 15.76
N ARG A 590 31.34 10.28 15.90
CA ARG A 590 32.40 9.62 15.16
C ARG A 590 32.77 8.29 15.81
N VAL A 591 32.88 7.26 14.98
CA VAL A 591 33.30 5.92 15.41
C VAL A 591 34.82 5.85 15.42
N ASP A 592 35.42 5.64 16.60
CA ASP A 592 36.82 5.32 16.73
C ASP A 592 37.03 3.82 16.49
N LYS A 593 37.44 3.46 15.27
CA LYS A 593 37.55 2.06 14.83
C LYS A 593 38.57 1.26 15.65
N ALA A 594 39.63 1.89 16.16
CA ALA A 594 40.63 1.22 16.98
C ALA A 594 40.06 0.88 18.36
N ALA A 595 39.42 1.85 19.01
CA ALA A 595 38.75 1.64 20.30
C ALA A 595 37.57 0.66 20.18
N LEU A 596 36.84 0.68 19.07
CA LEU A 596 35.75 -0.26 18.79
C LEU A 596 36.25 -1.71 18.72
N ALA A 597 37.38 -1.93 18.04
CA ALA A 597 38.00 -3.25 17.95
C ALA A 597 38.53 -3.72 19.32
N ALA A 598 39.17 -2.83 20.09
CA ALA A 598 39.67 -3.13 21.43
C ALA A 598 38.53 -3.49 22.41
N ALA A 599 37.40 -2.78 22.34
CA ALA A 599 36.21 -3.07 23.14
C ALA A 599 35.55 -4.41 22.78
N GLY A 600 35.82 -4.96 21.59
CA GLY A 600 35.37 -6.30 21.15
C GLY A 600 36.23 -7.46 21.66
N ALA A 601 37.46 -7.19 22.08
CA ALA A 601 38.41 -8.19 22.57
C ALA A 601 38.45 -8.33 24.10
N ALA A 602 37.71 -7.48 24.83
CA ALA A 602 37.55 -7.61 26.27
C ALA A 602 36.50 -8.73 26.57
N PRO A 603 36.82 -9.70 27.46
CA PRO A 603 35.98 -10.85 27.75
C PRO A 603 34.62 -10.50 28.36
#